data_AF-A0ABD1U546-F1
#
_entry.id   AF-A0ABD1U546-F1
#
_cell.length_a   1.000
_cell.length_b   1.000
_cell.length_c   1.000
_cell.angle_alpha   90.00
_cell.angle_beta   90.00
_cell.angle_gamma   90.00
#
_symmetry.space_group_name_H-M   'P 1'
#
loop_
_entity.id
_entity.type
_entity.pdbx_description
1 polymer ?
#
loop_
_entity_poly.entity_id
_entity_poly.type
_entity_poly.pdbx_seq_one_letter_code
_entity_poly.pdbx_strand_id
1 'polypeptide(L)'
;MSLYERGFTSQKPKNSVKGLAKSEPIWLKAMEKVPPATFPHAENKIKLISLSEDVYISKFFQKHPDSKHEDPINKIAKLKGKKPPPNPYPSAIKEIQAEERNWSATDSMIPGYSKLFRN
;
A
#
# COMPACT_ATOMS: atom_id res chain seq x y z
N MET A 1 9.31 20.44 13.18
CA MET A 1 7.90 19.99 13.31
C MET A 1 7.22 20.19 11.97
N SER A 2 7.00 19.10 11.23
CA SER A 2 6.42 19.12 9.88
C SER A 2 4.93 19.45 9.92
N LEU A 3 4.46 20.18 8.91
CA LEU A 3 3.08 20.69 8.73
C LEU A 3 2.00 19.60 8.52
N TYR A 4 2.32 18.32 8.73
CA TYR A 4 1.42 17.19 8.51
C TYR A 4 0.66 16.73 9.77
N GLU A 5 1.08 17.14 10.96
CA GLU A 5 0.50 16.66 12.24
C GLU A 5 -0.80 17.37 12.66
N ARG A 6 -1.19 18.43 11.96
CA ARG A 6 -2.40 19.21 12.29
C ARG A 6 -3.44 19.03 11.20
N GLY A 7 -4.10 17.88 11.20
CA GLY A 7 -5.20 17.56 10.27
C GLY A 7 -6.14 18.75 10.05
N PHE A 8 -6.37 19.10 8.79
CA PHE A 8 -7.28 20.16 8.41
C PHE A 8 -8.72 19.66 8.60
N THR A 9 -9.24 19.80 9.82
CA THR A 9 -10.64 19.49 10.10
C THR A 9 -11.50 20.66 9.62
N SER A 10 -12.58 20.37 8.88
CA SER A 10 -13.57 21.36 8.40
C SER A 10 -14.14 22.22 9.54
N GLN A 11 -13.99 21.78 10.79
CA GLN A 11 -14.43 22.47 11.99
C GLN A 11 -13.57 23.68 12.40
N LYS A 12 -12.26 23.65 12.13
CA LYS A 12 -11.33 24.74 12.50
C LYS A 12 -11.71 26.10 11.89
N PRO A 13 -11.91 26.22 10.55
CA PRO A 13 -12.29 27.50 9.95
C PRO A 13 -13.66 27.97 10.44
N LYS A 14 -14.63 27.06 10.62
CA LYS A 14 -15.97 27.38 11.15
C LYS A 14 -15.89 27.98 12.55
N ASN A 15 -15.05 27.42 13.42
CA ASN A 15 -14.87 27.93 14.78
C ASN A 15 -14.16 29.29 14.81
N SER A 16 -13.17 29.54 13.94
CA SER A 16 -12.50 30.85 13.84
C SER A 16 -13.39 31.94 13.26
N VAL A 17 -14.22 31.60 12.27
CA VAL A 17 -15.22 32.51 11.70
C VAL A 17 -16.29 32.84 12.75
N LYS A 18 -16.79 31.84 13.48
CA LYS A 18 -17.75 32.03 14.58
C LYS A 18 -17.19 32.88 15.72
N GLY A 19 -15.89 32.77 15.99
CA GLY A 19 -15.18 33.59 16.97
C GLY A 19 -14.83 35.01 16.49
N LEU A 20 -15.32 35.46 15.33
CA LEU A 20 -15.01 36.75 14.69
C LEU A 20 -13.51 37.01 14.46
N ALA A 21 -12.67 35.99 14.62
CA ALA A 21 -11.22 36.10 14.47
C ALA A 21 -10.79 36.23 13.01
N LYS A 22 -11.65 35.79 12.07
CA LYS A 22 -11.41 35.80 10.62
C LYS A 22 -12.72 36.03 9.87
N SER A 23 -12.64 36.69 8.71
CA SER A 23 -13.78 36.84 7.79
C SER A 23 -14.16 35.51 7.13
N GLU A 24 -15.43 35.36 6.75
CA GLU A 24 -15.91 34.15 6.09
C GLU A 24 -15.25 33.99 4.71
N PRO A 25 -14.55 32.88 4.45
CA PRO A 25 -14.01 32.65 3.12
C PRO A 25 -15.11 32.16 2.18
N ILE A 26 -15.04 32.59 0.92
CA ILE A 26 -16.03 32.29 -0.13
C ILE A 26 -16.21 30.77 -0.34
N TRP A 27 -15.13 29.99 -0.21
CA TRP A 27 -15.15 28.54 -0.40
C TRP A 27 -15.88 27.77 0.72
N LEU A 28 -16.10 28.38 1.90
CA LEU A 28 -16.83 27.72 2.99
C LEU A 28 -18.28 27.40 2.58
N LYS A 29 -18.92 28.35 1.88
CA LYS A 29 -20.28 28.18 1.34
C LYS A 29 -20.36 27.07 0.30
N ALA A 30 -19.29 26.86 -0.47
CA ALA A 30 -19.22 25.75 -1.44
C ALA A 30 -19.08 24.39 -0.72
N MET A 31 -18.24 24.33 0.33
CA MET A 31 -18.05 23.14 1.15
C MET A 31 -19.30 22.72 1.94
N GLU A 32 -20.14 23.67 2.36
CA GLU A 32 -21.41 23.38 3.02
C GLU A 32 -22.45 22.82 2.04
N LYS A 33 -22.46 23.32 0.80
CA LYS A 33 -23.35 22.83 -0.25
C LYS A 33 -22.98 21.43 -0.72
N VAL A 34 -21.67 21.14 -0.82
CA VAL A 34 -21.16 19.86 -1.29
C VAL A 34 -20.10 19.38 -0.29
N PRO A 35 -20.52 18.76 0.83
CA PRO A 35 -19.57 18.17 1.75
C PRO A 35 -18.78 17.08 1.02
N PRO A 36 -17.49 16.87 1.36
CA PRO A 36 -16.71 15.79 0.77
C PRO A 36 -17.37 14.44 1.11
N ALA A 37 -17.39 13.53 0.13
CA ALA A 37 -17.93 12.19 0.31
C ALA A 37 -17.22 11.50 1.48
N THR A 38 -17.99 11.14 2.52
CA THR A 38 -17.46 10.43 3.68
C THR A 38 -17.71 8.94 3.47
N PHE A 39 -16.66 8.21 3.10
CA PHE A 39 -16.72 6.75 3.06
C PHE A 39 -16.71 6.23 4.51
N PRO A 40 -17.49 5.16 4.81
CA PRO A 40 -17.40 4.53 6.13
C PRO A 40 -15.95 4.14 6.38
N HIS A 41 -15.44 4.53 7.55
CA HIS A 41 -14.06 4.22 7.91
C HIS A 41 -13.95 2.70 8.10
N ALA A 42 -13.27 2.04 7.18
CA ALA A 42 -13.04 0.61 7.28
C ALA A 42 -12.01 0.34 8.39
N GLU A 43 -12.46 -0.16 9.53
CA GLU A 43 -11.59 -0.72 10.58
C GLU A 43 -10.89 -2.01 10.09
N ASN A 44 -11.38 -2.57 8.99
CA ASN A 44 -10.99 -3.87 8.49
C ASN A 44 -9.77 -3.76 7.57
N LYS A 45 -8.76 -4.59 7.85
CA LYS A 45 -7.60 -4.83 7.00
C LYS A 45 -8.04 -5.05 5.55
N ILE A 46 -7.42 -4.34 4.62
CA ILE A 46 -7.72 -4.43 3.18
C ILE A 46 -7.57 -5.90 2.77
N LYS A 47 -8.67 -6.51 2.32
CA LYS A 47 -8.66 -7.88 1.83
C LYS A 47 -7.98 -7.91 0.48
N LEU A 48 -7.11 -8.90 0.27
CA LEU A 48 -6.55 -9.16 -1.05
C LEU A 48 -7.69 -9.50 -2.03
N ILE A 49 -7.67 -8.88 -3.21
CA ILE A 49 -8.62 -9.16 -4.28
C ILE A 49 -8.27 -10.53 -4.84
N SER A 50 -9.23 -11.46 -4.84
CA SER A 50 -9.11 -12.76 -5.50
C SER A 50 -10.24 -12.95 -6.49
N LEU A 51 -9.90 -13.44 -7.68
CA LEU A 51 -10.85 -13.80 -8.73
C LEU A 51 -11.00 -15.32 -8.78
N SER A 52 -12.16 -15.81 -9.24
CA SER A 52 -12.37 -17.26 -9.44
C SER A 52 -11.42 -17.84 -10.50
N GLU A 53 -10.94 -17.00 -11.42
CA GLU A 53 -9.99 -17.35 -12.48
C GLU A 53 -8.57 -17.61 -11.98
N ASP A 54 -8.21 -17.06 -10.81
CA ASP A 54 -6.85 -17.18 -10.25
C ASP A 54 -6.43 -18.64 -10.05
N VAL A 55 -7.41 -19.53 -9.79
CA VAL A 55 -7.20 -20.97 -9.67
C VAL A 55 -6.68 -21.57 -10.98
N TYR A 56 -7.23 -21.13 -12.12
CA TYR A 56 -6.84 -21.61 -13.45
C TYR A 56 -5.55 -20.98 -13.93
N ILE A 57 -5.34 -19.69 -13.63
CA ILE A 57 -4.09 -18.99 -13.90
C ILE A 57 -2.92 -19.70 -13.19
N SER A 58 -3.11 -20.11 -11.93
CA SER A 58 -2.12 -20.87 -11.17
C SER A 58 -1.78 -22.22 -11.82
N LYS A 59 -2.80 -22.99 -12.21
CA LYS A 59 -2.63 -24.28 -12.91
C LYS A 59 -1.97 -24.10 -14.28
N PHE A 60 -2.29 -23.02 -14.98
CA PHE A 60 -1.72 -22.70 -16.28
C PHE A 60 -0.21 -22.47 -16.18
N PHE A 61 0.25 -21.64 -15.23
CA PHE A 61 1.68 -21.40 -15.03
C PHE A 61 2.45 -22.61 -14.48
N GLN A 62 1.78 -23.54 -13.80
CA GLN A 62 2.38 -24.82 -13.41
C GLN A 62 2.64 -25.72 -14.63
N LYS A 63 1.71 -25.73 -15.60
CA LYS A 63 1.83 -26.50 -16.84
C LYS A 63 2.80 -25.87 -17.84
N HIS A 64 2.83 -24.55 -17.91
CA HIS A 64 3.60 -23.77 -18.86
C HIS A 64 4.52 -22.77 -18.13
N PRO A 65 5.64 -23.24 -17.56
CA PRO A 65 6.58 -22.38 -16.85
C PRO A 65 7.29 -21.38 -17.80
N ASP A 66 7.39 -21.73 -19.07
CA ASP A 66 7.86 -20.94 -20.21
C ASP A 66 6.90 -19.80 -20.61
N SER A 67 5.62 -19.94 -20.28
CA SER A 67 4.59 -18.93 -20.54
C SER A 67 4.64 -17.74 -19.57
N LYS A 68 5.43 -17.85 -18.47
CA LYS A 68 5.76 -16.68 -17.66
C LYS A 68 6.43 -15.66 -18.59
N HIS A 69 5.67 -14.64 -18.96
CA HIS A 69 6.10 -13.61 -19.88
C HIS A 69 7.43 -13.07 -19.35
N GLU A 70 8.54 -13.25 -20.07
CA GLU A 70 9.77 -12.59 -19.62
C GLU A 70 9.44 -11.10 -19.54
N ASP A 71 9.69 -10.49 -18.37
CA ASP A 71 9.39 -9.08 -18.16
C ASP A 71 9.82 -8.31 -19.41
N PRO A 72 8.97 -7.45 -19.99
CA PRO A 72 9.34 -6.68 -21.17
C PRO A 72 10.68 -5.95 -20.96
N ILE A 73 10.97 -5.57 -19.71
CA ILE A 73 12.25 -5.02 -19.24
C ILE A 73 13.42 -5.99 -19.48
N ASN A 74 13.27 -7.26 -19.13
CA ASN A 74 14.28 -8.31 -19.33
C ASN A 74 14.48 -8.62 -20.82
N LYS A 75 13.40 -8.65 -21.63
CA LYS A 75 13.51 -8.83 -23.09
C LYS A 75 14.25 -7.67 -23.75
N ILE A 76 13.89 -6.43 -23.41
CA ILE A 76 14.56 -5.24 -23.94
C ILE A 76 16.04 -5.21 -23.53
N ALA A 77 16.37 -5.62 -22.31
CA ALA A 77 17.75 -5.71 -21.82
C ALA A 77 18.56 -6.76 -22.59
N LYS A 78 18.02 -7.98 -22.78
CA LYS A 78 18.63 -9.05 -23.59
C LYS A 78 18.86 -8.62 -25.04
N LEU A 79 17.86 -8.00 -25.68
CA LEU A 79 17.96 -7.49 -27.06
C LEU A 79 19.03 -6.40 -27.20
N LYS A 80 19.22 -5.58 -26.17
CA LYS A 80 20.25 -4.53 -26.13
C LYS A 80 21.63 -5.04 -25.66
N GLY A 81 21.77 -6.33 -25.36
CA GLY A 81 23.01 -6.92 -24.84
C GLY A 81 23.43 -6.40 -23.47
N LYS A 82 22.50 -5.78 -22.72
CA LYS A 82 22.76 -5.16 -21.41
C LYS A 82 22.12 -6.01 -20.32
N LYS A 83 22.77 -6.11 -19.16
CA LYS A 83 22.15 -6.74 -17.98
C LYS A 83 20.92 -5.89 -17.58
N PRO A 84 19.77 -6.53 -17.26
CA PRO A 84 18.60 -5.79 -16.78
C PRO A 84 19.00 -4.99 -15.54
N PRO A 85 18.42 -3.79 -15.34
CA PRO A 85 18.79 -2.95 -14.23
C PRO A 85 18.62 -3.75 -12.93
N PRO A 86 19.64 -3.82 -12.07
CA PRO A 86 19.51 -4.47 -10.78
C PRO A 86 18.39 -3.78 -10.01
N ASN A 87 17.63 -4.57 -9.25
CA ASN A 87 16.54 -4.04 -8.44
C ASN A 87 17.05 -2.83 -7.65
N PRO A 88 16.42 -1.65 -7.77
CA PRO A 88 16.90 -0.42 -7.15
C PRO A 88 16.98 -0.48 -5.62
N TYR A 89 16.33 -1.46 -4.97
CA TYR A 89 16.33 -1.62 -3.51
C TYR A 89 16.78 -3.02 -3.07
N PRO A 90 18.06 -3.38 -3.26
CA PRO A 90 18.57 -4.69 -2.86
C PRO A 90 18.78 -4.81 -1.34
N SER A 91 18.93 -3.69 -0.63
CA SER A 91 19.04 -3.64 0.83
C SER A 91 17.72 -4.01 1.50
N ALA A 92 16.62 -3.40 1.06
CA ALA A 92 15.29 -3.64 1.63
C ALA A 92 14.85 -5.11 1.51
N ILE A 93 15.18 -5.77 0.39
CA ILE A 93 14.85 -7.19 0.21
C ILE A 93 15.65 -8.08 1.15
N LYS A 94 16.95 -7.79 1.35
CA LYS A 94 17.78 -8.55 2.29
C LYS A 94 17.32 -8.37 3.73
N GLU A 95 16.87 -7.16 4.06
CA GLU A 95 16.31 -6.84 5.38
C GLU A 95 15.01 -7.62 5.63
N ILE A 96 14.08 -7.61 4.66
CA ILE A 96 12.84 -8.41 4.74
C ILE A 96 13.14 -9.91 4.86
N GLN A 97 14.08 -10.43 4.08
CA GLN A 97 14.46 -11.86 4.13
C GLN A 97 15.14 -12.24 5.45
N ALA A 98 15.94 -11.34 6.03
CA ALA A 98 16.56 -11.54 7.34
C ALA A 98 15.50 -11.54 8.46
N GLU A 99 14.55 -10.61 8.39
CA GLU A 99 13.39 -10.54 9.28
C GLU A 99 12.55 -11.82 9.20
N GLU A 100 12.21 -12.30 8.00
CA GLU A 100 11.46 -13.56 7.80
C GLU A 100 12.19 -14.79 8.33
N ARG A 101 13.53 -14.82 8.24
CA ARG A 101 14.36 -15.90 8.80
C ARG A 101 14.37 -15.86 10.33
N ASN A 102 14.44 -14.67 10.92
CA ASN A 102 14.32 -14.49 12.37
C ASN A 102 12.94 -14.92 12.85
N TRP A 103 11.90 -14.58 12.09
CA TRP A 103 10.52 -14.94 12.38
C TRP A 103 10.28 -16.45 12.32
N SER A 104 10.92 -17.13 11.37
CA SER A 104 10.89 -18.59 11.26
C SER A 104 11.64 -19.27 12.41
N ALA A 105 12.75 -18.68 12.86
CA ALA A 105 13.50 -19.15 14.02
C ALA A 105 12.72 -18.97 15.33
N THR A 106 12.00 -17.86 15.50
CA THR A 106 11.15 -17.64 16.68
C THR A 106 9.90 -18.51 16.67
N ASP A 107 9.30 -18.79 15.51
CA ASP A 107 8.17 -19.74 15.39
C ASP A 107 8.58 -21.18 15.75
N SER A 108 9.87 -21.53 15.58
CA SER A 108 10.42 -22.82 16.02
C SER A 108 10.56 -22.91 17.55
N MET A 109 10.78 -21.78 18.22
CA MET A 109 10.88 -21.70 19.69
C MET A 109 9.51 -21.51 20.35
N ILE A 110 8.61 -20.75 19.72
CA ILE A 110 7.27 -20.45 20.19
C ILE A 110 6.30 -20.70 19.02
N PRO A 111 5.67 -21.89 18.96
CA PRO A 111 4.83 -22.27 17.83
C PRO A 111 3.64 -21.33 17.65
N GLY A 112 3.56 -20.68 16.48
CA GLY A 112 2.43 -19.82 16.11
C GLY A 112 2.62 -18.34 16.47
N TYR A 113 3.78 -17.95 17.02
CA TYR A 113 4.17 -16.55 17.20
C TYR A 113 4.06 -15.77 15.89
N SER A 114 4.37 -16.40 14.76
CA SER A 114 4.35 -15.73 13.47
C SER A 114 2.97 -15.30 12.96
N LYS A 115 1.91 -15.92 13.48
CA LYS A 115 0.51 -15.64 13.11
C LYS A 115 -0.02 -14.38 13.78
N LEU A 116 0.61 -13.89 14.85
CA LEU A 116 0.17 -12.69 15.58
C LEU A 116 0.42 -11.39 14.80
N PHE A 117 1.36 -11.41 13.86
CA PHE A 117 1.80 -10.22 13.12
C PHE A 117 1.46 -10.30 11.62
N ARG A 118 0.93 -11.45 11.16
CA ARG A 118 0.28 -11.54 9.84
C ARG A 118 -1.16 -11.09 9.98
N ASN A 119 -1.46 -9.93 9.39
CA ASN A 119 -2.75 -9.25 9.49
C ASN A 119 -3.82 -9.88 8.61
#